data_AF-A0A7X8HHQ7-F1
#
_entry.id   AF-A0A7X8HHQ7-F1
#
_cell.length_a   1.000
_cell.length_b   1.000
_cell.length_c   1.000
_cell.angle_alpha   90.00
_cell.angle_beta   90.00
_cell.angle_gamma   90.00
#
_symmetry.space_group_name_H-M   'P 1'
#
loop_
_entity.id
_entity.type
_entity.pdbx_description
1 polymer ?
#
loop_
_entity_poly.entity_id
_entity_poly.type
_entity_poly.pdbx_seq_one_letter_code
_entity_poly.pdbx_strand_id
1 'polypeptide(L)'
;DQNKNLDEAQGLLEQALELEPDNPYILDSVGWYLYRVGDYQAALEYLMRSYERLPDPEVAAHLGEVLWMKGRQDEAIATWRRAWDTENPNYTLERTMQRFGVKP
;
A
#
# COMPACT_ATOMS: atom_id res chain seq x y z
N ASP A 1 -20.99 -0.95 -12.32
CA ASP A 1 -19.78 -1.67 -12.76
C ASP A 1 -18.65 -1.68 -11.75
N GLN A 2 -18.28 -0.55 -11.11
CA GLN A 2 -17.20 -0.56 -10.09
C GLN A 2 -17.42 -1.57 -8.94
N ASN A 3 -18.64 -1.72 -8.43
CA ASN A 3 -18.91 -2.67 -7.34
C ASN A 3 -18.71 -4.14 -7.76
N LYS A 4 -19.09 -4.53 -8.99
CA LYS A 4 -18.90 -5.91 -9.46
C LYS A 4 -17.41 -6.28 -9.58
N ASN A 5 -16.58 -5.32 -9.99
CA ASN A 5 -15.15 -5.52 -10.09
C ASN A 5 -14.48 -5.61 -8.71
N LEU A 6 -15.03 -4.94 -7.69
CA LEU A 6 -14.53 -5.01 -6.32
C LEU A 6 -14.87 -6.35 -5.67
N ASP A 7 -16.05 -6.91 -5.94
CA ASP A 7 -16.46 -8.22 -5.42
C ASP A 7 -15.62 -9.35 -6.04
N GLU A 8 -15.35 -9.28 -7.36
CA GLU A 8 -14.48 -10.25 -8.05
C GLU A 8 -13.02 -10.14 -7.56
N ALA A 9 -12.52 -8.91 -7.38
CA ALA A 9 -11.18 -8.69 -6.83
C ALA A 9 -11.04 -9.27 -5.42
N GLN A 10 -12.07 -9.13 -4.58
CA GLN A 10 -12.06 -9.70 -3.23
C GLN A 10 -11.87 -11.22 -3.26
N GLY A 11 -12.68 -11.94 -4.05
CA GLY A 11 -12.61 -13.40 -4.11
C GLY A 11 -11.26 -13.92 -4.61
N LEU A 12 -10.66 -13.25 -5.60
CA LEU A 12 -9.33 -13.61 -6.11
C LEU A 12 -8.22 -13.33 -5.07
N LEU A 13 -8.33 -12.22 -4.34
CA LEU A 13 -7.36 -11.85 -3.31
C LEU A 13 -7.45 -12.77 -2.09
N GLU A 14 -8.66 -13.19 -1.69
CA GLU A 14 -8.86 -14.19 -0.63
C GLU A 14 -8.20 -15.52 -1.00
N GLN A 15 -8.44 -16.03 -2.21
CA GLN A 15 -7.80 -17.26 -2.69
C GLN A 15 -6.27 -17.14 -2.76
N ALA A 16 -5.76 -16.03 -3.26
CA ALA A 16 -4.32 -15.80 -3.32
C ALA A 16 -3.70 -15.76 -1.92
N LEU A 17 -4.35 -15.10 -0.96
CA LEU A 17 -3.89 -15.02 0.43
C LEU A 17 -3.94 -16.38 1.14
N GLU A 18 -4.94 -17.22 0.85
CA GLU A 18 -5.00 -18.59 1.37
C GLU A 18 -3.83 -19.45 0.87
N LEU A 19 -3.46 -19.29 -0.40
CA LEU A 19 -2.36 -20.05 -1.02
C LEU A 19 -0.99 -19.57 -0.53
N GLU A 20 -0.82 -18.26 -0.38
CA GLU A 20 0.46 -17.64 -0.04
C GLU A 20 0.30 -16.51 1.00
N PRO A 21 0.04 -16.85 2.28
CA PRO A 21 -0.37 -15.89 3.32
C PRO A 21 0.70 -14.88 3.74
N ASP A 22 1.94 -15.10 3.33
CA ASP A 22 3.10 -14.25 3.65
C ASP A 22 3.80 -13.69 2.41
N ASN A 23 3.23 -13.89 1.21
CA ASN A 23 3.80 -13.32 -0.01
C ASN A 23 3.57 -11.79 -0.02
N PRO A 24 4.64 -10.96 -0.05
CA PRO A 24 4.51 -9.51 0.09
C PRO A 24 3.69 -8.86 -1.02
N TYR A 25 3.69 -9.40 -2.24
CA TYR A 25 2.92 -8.86 -3.36
C TYR A 25 1.41 -9.09 -3.18
N ILE A 26 1.04 -10.23 -2.59
CA ILE A 26 -0.35 -10.54 -2.27
C ILE A 26 -0.81 -9.69 -1.07
N LEU A 27 0.02 -9.57 -0.04
CA LEU A 27 -0.25 -8.69 1.10
C LEU A 27 -0.43 -7.22 0.67
N ASP A 28 0.40 -6.71 -0.26
CA ASP A 28 0.25 -5.37 -0.82
C ASP A 28 -1.07 -5.21 -1.58
N SER A 29 -1.39 -6.17 -2.45
CA SER A 29 -2.63 -6.16 -3.24
C SER A 29 -3.89 -6.19 -2.36
N VAL A 30 -3.90 -7.02 -1.31
CA VAL A 30 -4.98 -7.09 -0.31
C VAL A 30 -5.09 -5.76 0.43
N GLY A 31 -3.97 -5.22 0.92
CA GLY A 31 -3.94 -3.96 1.63
C GLY A 31 -4.45 -2.79 0.78
N TRP A 32 -4.05 -2.74 -0.49
CA TRP A 32 -4.51 -1.73 -1.43
C TRP A 32 -5.99 -1.86 -1.76
N TYR A 33 -6.51 -3.08 -1.94
CA TYR A 33 -7.95 -3.31 -2.07
C TYR A 33 -8.73 -2.79 -0.85
N LEU A 34 -8.29 -3.12 0.36
CA LEU A 34 -8.91 -2.69 1.62
C LEU A 34 -8.96 -1.16 1.74
N TYR A 35 -7.89 -0.48 1.34
CA TYR A 35 -7.86 0.98 1.26
C TYR A 35 -8.93 1.51 0.30
N ARG A 36 -9.08 0.90 -0.88
CA ARG A 36 -10.04 1.33 -1.91
C ARG A 36 -11.50 1.14 -1.49
N VAL A 37 -11.79 0.18 -0.62
CA VAL A 37 -13.13 -0.02 -0.04
C VAL A 37 -13.33 0.70 1.30
N GLY A 38 -12.32 1.44 1.77
CA GLY A 38 -12.41 2.32 2.94
C GLY A 38 -12.02 1.66 4.28
N ASP A 39 -11.58 0.41 4.29
CA ASP A 39 -11.06 -0.24 5.50
C ASP A 39 -9.58 0.10 5.70
N TYR A 40 -9.33 1.33 6.16
CA TYR A 40 -7.98 1.81 6.41
C TYR A 40 -7.27 1.12 7.59
N GLN A 41 -8.01 0.45 8.48
CA GLN A 41 -7.38 -0.28 9.59
C GLN A 41 -6.78 -1.58 9.07
N ALA A 42 -7.57 -2.40 8.39
CA ALA A 42 -7.07 -3.65 7.81
C ALA A 42 -6.02 -3.37 6.72
N ALA A 43 -6.23 -2.36 5.88
CA ALA A 43 -5.25 -1.96 4.85
C ALA A 43 -3.86 -1.69 5.45
N LEU A 44 -3.81 -0.97 6.57
CA LEU A 44 -2.56 -0.65 7.25
C LEU A 44 -1.84 -1.91 7.72
N GLU A 45 -2.57 -2.86 8.31
CA GLU A 45 -1.99 -4.11 8.84
C GLU A 45 -1.36 -4.96 7.72
N TYR A 46 -2.06 -5.11 6.59
CA TYR A 46 -1.54 -5.85 5.44
C TYR A 46 -0.34 -5.16 4.78
N LEU A 47 -0.41 -3.83 4.58
CA LEU A 47 0.68 -3.07 3.98
C LEU A 47 1.92 -3.00 4.86
N MET A 48 1.76 -2.91 6.18
CA MET A 48 2.89 -3.01 7.11
C MET A 48 3.57 -4.37 7.01
N ARG A 49 2.78 -5.47 7.01
CA ARG A 49 3.33 -6.83 6.84
C ARG A 49 4.03 -7.02 5.50
N SER A 50 3.49 -6.43 4.42
CA SER A 50 4.13 -6.44 3.11
C SER A 50 5.46 -5.69 3.14
N TYR A 51 5.46 -4.45 3.63
CA TYR A 51 6.64 -3.58 3.67
C TYR A 51 7.77 -4.13 4.55
N GLU A 52 7.43 -4.79 5.66
CA GLU A 52 8.41 -5.48 6.52
C GLU A 52 9.17 -6.59 5.79
N ARG A 53 8.50 -7.28 4.85
CA ARG A 53 9.08 -8.39 4.06
C ARG A 53 9.78 -7.89 2.81
N LEU A 54 9.19 -6.88 2.18
CA LEU A 54 9.66 -6.27 0.95
C LEU A 54 9.56 -4.74 1.10
N PRO A 55 10.65 -4.07 1.50
CA PRO A 55 10.67 -2.62 1.65
C PRO A 55 10.79 -1.92 0.29
N ASP A 56 9.87 -2.23 -0.63
CA ASP A 56 9.83 -1.73 -1.99
C ASP A 56 9.15 -0.34 -2.07
N PRO A 57 9.61 0.55 -2.95
CA PRO A 57 9.01 1.88 -3.15
C PRO A 57 7.51 1.90 -3.47
N GLU A 58 6.98 0.91 -4.19
CA GLU A 58 5.56 0.83 -4.51
C GLU A 58 4.74 0.50 -3.26
N VAL A 59 5.17 -0.48 -2.47
CA VAL A 59 4.56 -0.83 -1.19
C VAL A 59 4.63 0.36 -0.23
N ALA A 60 5.76 1.08 -0.20
CA ALA A 60 5.91 2.30 0.58
C ALA A 60 4.93 3.41 0.15
N ALA A 61 4.67 3.53 -1.15
CA ALA A 61 3.69 4.48 -1.68
C ALA A 61 2.31 4.19 -1.08
N HIS A 62 1.82 2.94 -1.21
CA HIS A 62 0.54 2.50 -0.67
C HIS A 62 0.47 2.66 0.86
N LEU A 63 1.48 2.20 1.58
CA LEU A 63 1.53 2.29 3.05
C LEU A 63 1.44 3.75 3.52
N GLY A 64 2.19 4.65 2.89
CA GLY A 64 2.13 6.06 3.22
C GLY A 64 0.77 6.70 2.91
N GLU A 65 0.07 6.29 1.85
CA GLU A 65 -1.30 6.77 1.60
C GLU A 65 -2.25 6.38 2.73
N VAL A 66 -2.18 5.11 3.17
CA VAL A 66 -3.03 4.64 4.27
C VAL A 66 -2.70 5.36 5.57
N LEU A 67 -1.41 5.54 5.89
CA LEU A 67 -0.97 6.33 7.05
C LEU A 67 -1.51 7.76 6.98
N TRP A 68 -1.44 8.40 5.81
CA TRP A 68 -1.95 9.75 5.60
C TRP A 68 -3.45 9.84 5.85
N MET A 69 -4.24 8.90 5.28
CA MET A 69 -5.69 8.88 5.47
C MET A 69 -6.12 8.61 6.91
N LYS A 70 -5.26 7.93 7.70
CA LYS A 70 -5.46 7.75 9.14
C LYS A 70 -4.99 8.93 10.00
N GLY A 71 -4.53 10.03 9.39
CA GLY A 71 -4.02 11.20 10.08
C GLY A 71 -2.59 11.05 10.61
N ARG A 72 -1.89 9.96 10.28
CA ARG A 72 -0.49 9.67 10.66
C ARG A 72 0.48 10.24 9.61
N GLN A 73 0.36 11.53 9.33
CA GLN A 73 1.05 12.17 8.20
C GLN A 73 2.58 12.19 8.35
N ASP A 74 3.09 12.39 9.56
CA ASP A 74 4.54 12.38 9.81
C ASP A 74 5.15 11.01 9.46
N GLU A 75 4.44 9.93 9.77
CA GLU A 75 4.87 8.56 9.46
C GLU A 75 4.75 8.25 7.97
N ALA A 76 3.72 8.79 7.29
CA ALA A 76 3.60 8.69 5.84
C ALA A 76 4.79 9.35 5.14
N ILE A 77 5.12 10.58 5.53
CA ILE A 77 6.26 11.34 4.98
C ILE A 77 7.58 10.60 5.23
N ALA A 78 7.79 10.11 6.45
CA ALA A 78 8.99 9.35 6.80
C ALA A 78 9.12 8.08 5.94
N THR A 79 8.02 7.34 5.77
CA THR A 79 7.95 6.12 4.93
C THR A 79 8.33 6.44 3.49
N TRP A 80 7.71 7.46 2.90
CA TRP A 80 7.97 7.85 1.51
C TRP A 80 9.40 8.32 1.28
N ARG A 81 9.94 9.16 2.16
CA ARG A 81 11.34 9.63 2.05
C ARG A 81 12.34 8.48 2.16
N ARG A 82 12.14 7.60 3.13
CA ARG A 82 13.01 6.43 3.29
C ARG A 82 13.01 5.54 2.05
N ALA A 83 11.85 5.37 1.42
CA ALA A 83 11.74 4.60 0.19
C ALA A 83 12.35 5.33 -1.02
N TRP A 84 12.22 6.66 -1.09
CA TRP A 84 12.82 7.49 -2.13
C TRP A 84 14.35 7.45 -2.11
N ASP A 85 14.94 7.40 -0.92
CA ASP A 85 16.39 7.34 -0.73
C ASP A 85 17.02 5.99 -1.16
N THR A 86 16.21 5.01 -1.56
CA THR A 86 16.71 3.75 -2.14
C THR A 86 17.06 3.97 -3.62
N GLU A 87 18.12 3.33 -4.14
CA GLU A 87 18.66 3.52 -5.51
C GLU A 87 17.71 3.06 -6.65
N ASN A 88 16.41 2.97 -6.40
CA ASN A 88 15.39 2.50 -7.34
C ASN A 88 14.19 3.46 -7.36
N PRO A 89 14.26 4.59 -8.08
CA PRO A 89 13.15 5.52 -8.15
C PRO A 89 11.94 4.87 -8.85
N ASN A 90 10.84 4.70 -8.11
CA ASN A 90 9.58 4.16 -8.62
C ASN A 90 8.59 5.29 -8.95
N TYR A 91 8.04 5.25 -10.16
CA TYR A 91 7.06 6.22 -10.66
C TYR A 91 5.82 6.37 -9.76
N THR A 92 5.35 5.28 -9.16
CA THR A 92 4.19 5.27 -8.24
C THR A 92 4.50 6.05 -6.97
N LEU A 93 5.69 5.86 -6.39
CA LEU A 93 6.12 6.61 -5.21
C LEU A 93 6.25 8.10 -5.51
N GLU A 94 6.93 8.46 -6.60
CA GLU A 94 7.11 9.85 -7.02
C GLU A 94 5.77 10.59 -7.14
N ARG A 95 4.83 9.99 -7.87
CA ARG A 95 3.50 10.57 -8.09
C ARG A 95 2.69 10.67 -6.83
N THR A 96 2.82 9.70 -5.94
CA THR A 96 2.15 9.71 -4.64
C THR A 96 2.65 10.89 -3.81
N MET A 97 3.97 11.03 -3.67
CA MET A 97 4.58 12.15 -2.96
C MET A 97 4.14 13.50 -3.54
N GLN A 98 4.16 13.66 -4.86
CA GLN A 98 3.69 14.88 -5.54
C GLN A 98 2.21 15.19 -5.24
N ARG A 99 1.32 14.18 -5.28
CA ARG A 99 -0.11 14.38 -4.98
C ARG A 99 -0.36 14.85 -3.54
N PHE A 100 0.48 14.40 -2.60
CA PHE A 100 0.41 14.81 -1.19
C PHE A 100 1.31 16.01 -0.86
N GLY A 101 1.93 16.65 -1.86
CA GLY A 101 2.79 17.82 -1.66
C GLY A 101 4.09 17.53 -0.91
N VAL A 102 4.50 16.27 -0.85
CA VAL A 102 5.77 15.83 -0.25
C VAL A 102 6.85 15.92 -1.30
N LYS A 103 7.90 16.69 -1.00
CA LYS A 103 9.08 16.75 -1.85
C LYS A 103 9.98 15.55 -1.53
N PRO A 104 10.55 14.91 -2.56
CA PRO A 104 11.64 13.97 -2.37
C PRO A 104 12.84 14.64 -1.68
#